data_AF-A0A6H9HIL8-F1
#
_entry.id   AF-A0A6H9HIL8-F1
#
_cell.length_a   1.000
_cell.length_b   1.000
_cell.length_c   1.000
_cell.angle_alpha   90.00
_cell.angle_beta   90.00
_cell.angle_gamma   90.00
#
_symmetry.space_group_name_H-M   'P 1'
#
loop_
_entity.id
_entity.type
_entity.pdbx_description
1 polymer ?
#
loop_
_entity_poly.entity_id
_entity_poly.type
_entity_poly.pdbx_seq_one_letter_code
_entity_poly.pdbx_strand_id
1 'polypeptide(L)'
;MTDTAILTSSEIGMLRIYMMPRDTAEPRKAWKLWSARPLYRELVVQAKAAGLMNAVAHHTHYGFSNHGPVLDQGAETSNPYLTMCVELIGHRADLELFCQRHAALLETKVVIYKQLEHWSIEAPARPHPESKA
;
A
#
# COMPACT_ATOMS: atom_id res chain seq x y z
N MET A 1 -2.02 17.81 -37.57
CA MET A 1 -1.41 16.50 -37.29
C MET A 1 -1.52 16.29 -35.79
N THR A 2 -2.25 15.28 -35.34
CA THR A 2 -2.42 14.99 -33.92
C THR A 2 -1.12 14.38 -33.39
N ASP A 3 -0.39 15.18 -32.64
CA ASP A 3 0.79 14.77 -31.90
C ASP A 3 0.36 13.67 -30.91
N THR A 4 0.70 12.43 -31.22
CA THR A 4 0.26 11.26 -30.44
C THR A 4 1.30 10.96 -29.37
N ALA A 5 0.89 10.91 -28.11
CA ALA A 5 1.76 10.58 -26.99
C ALA A 5 2.34 9.16 -27.13
N ILE A 6 3.58 8.98 -26.70
CA ILE A 6 4.21 7.66 -26.66
C ILE A 6 3.82 6.99 -25.34
N LEU A 7 3.27 5.78 -25.43
CA LEU A 7 2.94 4.95 -24.27
C LEU A 7 3.92 3.79 -24.20
N THR A 8 4.60 3.65 -23.07
CA THR A 8 5.43 2.47 -22.74
C THR A 8 4.84 1.76 -21.54
N SER A 9 4.98 0.44 -21.49
CA SER A 9 4.46 -0.36 -20.40
C SER A 9 5.52 -1.25 -19.77
N SER A 10 5.33 -1.53 -18.47
CA SER A 10 6.20 -2.38 -17.67
C SER A 10 5.37 -3.13 -16.63
N GLU A 11 5.81 -4.35 -16.28
CA GLU A 11 5.13 -5.15 -15.27
C GLU A 11 5.51 -4.70 -13.85
N ILE A 12 4.48 -4.58 -13.01
CA ILE A 12 4.60 -4.28 -11.57
C ILE A 12 3.60 -5.16 -10.78
N GLY A 13 3.65 -5.07 -9.46
CA GLY A 13 2.75 -5.79 -8.57
C GLY A 13 2.03 -4.86 -7.59
N MET A 14 0.97 -5.40 -7.00
CA MET A 14 0.25 -4.81 -5.88
C MET A 14 0.10 -5.84 -4.78
N LEU A 15 0.46 -5.46 -3.55
CA LEU A 15 0.10 -6.18 -2.34
C LEU A 15 -1.10 -5.51 -1.69
N ARG A 16 -2.10 -6.32 -1.29
CA ARG A 16 -3.12 -5.91 -0.31
C ARG A 16 -2.97 -6.73 0.95
N ILE A 17 -2.68 -6.03 2.04
CA ILE A 17 -2.47 -6.61 3.37
C ILE A 17 -3.67 -6.23 4.23
N TYR A 18 -4.54 -7.19 4.52
CA TYR A 18 -5.72 -6.96 5.35
C TYR A 18 -5.37 -7.12 6.83
N MET A 19 -5.88 -6.19 7.63
CA MET A 19 -5.59 -6.12 9.07
C MET A 19 -6.67 -5.33 9.81
N MET A 20 -6.53 -5.22 11.14
CA MET A 20 -7.38 -4.40 11.97
C MET A 20 -6.66 -3.09 12.37
N PRO A 21 -7.36 -1.95 12.51
CA PRO A 21 -6.78 -0.68 12.96
C PRO A 21 -6.02 -0.76 14.28
N ARG A 22 -6.41 -1.70 15.17
CA ARG A 22 -5.75 -1.95 16.46
C ARG A 22 -4.45 -2.75 16.39
N ASP A 23 -4.11 -3.34 15.24
CA ASP A 23 -2.87 -4.11 15.12
C ASP A 23 -1.66 -3.19 15.32
N THR A 24 -0.64 -3.65 16.05
CA THR A 24 0.55 -2.84 16.42
C THR A 24 1.83 -3.46 15.89
N ALA A 25 2.83 -2.62 15.60
CA ALA A 25 4.14 -3.06 15.09
C ALA A 25 5.08 -3.67 16.16
N GLU A 26 4.80 -3.47 17.45
CA GLU A 26 5.57 -4.08 18.55
C GLU A 26 4.76 -5.19 19.25
N PRO A 27 5.39 -6.32 19.65
CA PRO A 27 4.77 -7.28 20.55
C PRO A 27 4.51 -6.61 21.90
N ARG A 28 3.31 -6.85 22.47
CA ARG A 28 2.81 -6.27 23.72
C ARG A 28 3.74 -6.52 24.93
N LYS A 29 4.80 -5.72 25.10
CA LYS A 29 5.48 -5.60 26.39
C LYS A 29 4.65 -4.67 27.27
N ALA A 30 4.17 -5.18 28.40
CA ALA A 30 3.16 -4.57 29.27
C ALA A 30 3.47 -3.12 29.73
N TRP A 31 4.73 -2.68 29.65
CA TRP A 31 5.16 -1.34 30.05
C TRP A 31 5.06 -0.27 28.94
N LYS A 32 4.94 -0.64 27.65
CA LYS A 32 4.93 0.31 26.51
C LYS A 32 3.54 0.56 25.91
N LEU A 33 2.48 0.38 26.70
CA LEU A 33 1.09 0.46 26.21
C LEU A 33 0.70 1.83 25.61
N TRP A 34 1.45 2.89 25.92
CA TRP A 34 1.11 4.27 25.56
C TRP A 34 1.77 4.77 24.25
N SER A 35 2.59 3.97 23.58
CA SER A 35 3.34 4.41 22.39
C SER A 35 3.43 3.39 21.24
N ALA A 36 2.69 2.28 21.31
CA ALA A 36 2.71 1.28 20.25
C ALA A 36 2.15 1.88 18.94
N ARG A 37 3.01 2.03 17.94
CA ARG A 37 2.63 2.56 16.63
C ARG A 37 1.66 1.60 15.94
N PRO A 38 0.54 2.11 15.38
CA PRO A 38 -0.36 1.29 14.58
C PRO A 38 0.38 0.65 13.42
N LEU A 39 0.20 -0.66 13.23
CA LEU A 39 0.92 -1.46 12.24
C LEU A 39 0.73 -0.90 10.83
N TYR A 40 -0.50 -0.49 10.46
CA TYR A 40 -0.78 0.04 9.12
C TYR A 40 0.06 1.29 8.79
N ARG A 41 0.34 2.14 9.79
CA ARG A 41 1.20 3.33 9.60
C ARG A 41 2.64 2.93 9.43
N GLU A 42 3.11 1.99 10.27
CA GLU A 42 4.49 1.50 10.19
C GLU A 42 4.76 0.85 8.83
N LEU A 43 3.83 0.04 8.31
CA LEU A 43 3.98 -0.55 6.97
C LEU A 43 4.11 0.50 5.87
N VAL A 44 3.33 1.59 5.90
CA VAL A 44 3.44 2.69 4.93
C VAL A 44 4.79 3.40 5.03
N VAL A 45 5.28 3.66 6.25
CA VAL A 45 6.59 4.28 6.49
C VAL A 45 7.73 3.37 6.00
N GLN A 46 7.68 2.08 6.33
CA GLN A 46 8.68 1.10 5.90
C GLN A 46 8.66 0.90 4.38
N ALA A 47 7.48 0.91 3.76
CA ALA A 47 7.35 0.84 2.31
C ALA A 47 7.99 2.05 1.61
N LYS A 48 7.78 3.25 2.18
CA LYS A 48 8.44 4.46 1.68
C LYS A 48 9.96 4.40 1.83
N ALA A 49 10.46 3.92 2.97
CA ALA A 49 11.89 3.74 3.21
C ALA A 49 12.51 2.67 2.30
N ALA A 50 11.74 1.65 1.90
CA ALA A 50 12.14 0.64 0.93
C ALA A 50 12.11 1.11 -0.53
N GLY A 51 11.65 2.34 -0.81
CA GLY A 51 11.59 2.88 -2.16
C GLY A 51 10.46 2.31 -3.02
N LEU A 52 9.42 1.73 -2.41
CA LEU A 52 8.25 1.26 -3.16
C LEU A 52 7.54 2.41 -3.88
N MET A 53 6.97 2.12 -5.06
CA MET A 53 6.35 3.12 -5.93
C MET A 53 5.17 3.82 -5.24
N ASN A 54 4.35 3.07 -4.50
CA ASN A 54 3.22 3.62 -3.76
C ASN A 54 2.90 2.79 -2.51
N ALA A 55 2.37 3.44 -1.48
CA ALA A 55 1.89 2.81 -0.26
C ALA A 55 0.75 3.61 0.36
N VAL A 56 -0.43 3.00 0.54
CA VAL A 56 -1.64 3.67 1.06
C VAL A 56 -2.34 2.76 2.06
N ALA A 57 -2.95 3.35 3.08
CA ALA A 57 -3.85 2.65 4.00
C ALA A 57 -5.30 3.05 3.71
N HIS A 58 -6.16 2.06 3.49
CA HIS A 58 -7.60 2.25 3.25
C HIS A 58 -8.39 1.79 4.47
N HIS A 59 -9.15 2.70 5.06
CA HIS A 59 -10.19 2.36 6.02
C HIS A 59 -11.44 1.89 5.25
N THR A 60 -12.06 0.82 5.72
CA THR A 60 -13.38 0.42 5.22
C THR A 60 -14.48 0.98 6.12
N HIS A 61 -15.70 1.01 5.62
CA HIS A 61 -16.90 1.41 6.38
C HIS A 61 -17.77 0.21 6.77
N TYR A 62 -17.65 -0.90 6.03
CA TYR A 62 -18.39 -2.12 6.21
C TYR A 62 -17.63 -3.29 5.57
N GLY A 63 -17.50 -4.42 6.26
CA GLY A 63 -16.84 -5.59 5.68
C GLY A 63 -16.43 -6.66 6.68
N PHE A 64 -15.85 -7.73 6.14
CA PHE A 64 -15.23 -8.81 6.88
C PHE A 64 -13.88 -9.16 6.22
N SER A 65 -13.01 -9.85 6.96
CA SER A 65 -11.78 -10.40 6.41
C SER A 65 -11.46 -11.74 7.08
N ASN A 66 -10.78 -12.61 6.35
CA ASN A 66 -10.33 -13.92 6.82
C ASN A 66 -11.43 -14.77 7.49
N HIS A 67 -12.62 -14.84 6.87
CA HIS A 67 -13.80 -15.53 7.41
C HIS A 67 -14.31 -15.02 8.77
N GLY A 68 -13.89 -13.84 9.19
CA GLY A 68 -14.39 -13.17 10.40
C GLY A 68 -15.83 -12.65 10.25
N PRO A 69 -16.40 -12.07 11.32
CA PRO A 69 -17.73 -11.47 11.28
C PRO A 69 -17.76 -10.26 10.35
N VAL A 70 -18.95 -9.97 9.82
CA VAL A 70 -19.22 -8.71 9.13
C VAL A 70 -19.36 -7.62 10.17
N LEU A 71 -18.59 -6.55 10.01
CA LEU A 71 -18.54 -5.41 10.91
C LEU A 71 -18.80 -4.11 10.15
N ASP A 72 -19.29 -3.10 10.87
CA ASP A 72 -19.41 -1.72 10.39
C ASP A 72 -18.45 -0.79 11.14
N GLN A 73 -18.34 0.46 10.68
CA GLN A 73 -17.46 1.48 11.26
C GLN A 73 -17.88 1.89 12.69
N GLY A 74 -19.09 1.57 13.13
CA GLY A 74 -19.73 2.17 14.30
C GLY A 74 -20.33 3.54 13.99
N ALA A 75 -21.49 3.84 14.58
CA ALA A 75 -22.21 5.10 14.32
C ALA A 75 -21.56 6.34 14.97
N GLU A 76 -20.83 6.17 16.07
CA GLU A 76 -20.27 7.29 16.86
C GLU A 76 -18.75 7.20 17.07
N THR A 77 -18.19 6.01 17.15
CA THR A 77 -16.75 5.79 17.37
C THR A 77 -16.20 4.79 16.36
N SER A 78 -14.96 5.01 15.91
CA SER A 78 -14.32 4.13 14.94
C SER A 78 -14.16 2.72 15.50
N ASN A 79 -14.68 1.71 14.80
CA ASN A 79 -14.53 0.32 15.17
C ASN A 79 -13.08 -0.17 14.98
N PRO A 80 -12.33 -0.49 16.06
CA PRO A 80 -10.92 -0.89 15.97
C PRO A 80 -10.72 -2.33 15.46
N TYR A 81 -11.81 -3.08 15.30
CA TYR A 81 -11.84 -4.45 14.77
C TYR A 81 -12.28 -4.51 13.30
N LEU A 82 -12.83 -3.41 12.75
CA LEU A 82 -13.25 -3.36 11.37
C LEU A 82 -12.04 -3.57 10.46
N THR A 83 -12.19 -4.43 9.46
CA THR A 83 -11.12 -4.72 8.51
C THR A 83 -10.65 -3.43 7.80
N MET A 84 -9.36 -3.31 7.58
CA MET A 84 -8.75 -2.29 6.73
C MET A 84 -7.69 -2.96 5.85
N CYS A 85 -7.19 -2.26 4.83
CA CYS A 85 -6.07 -2.77 4.04
C CYS A 85 -4.95 -1.75 3.87
N VAL A 86 -3.71 -2.24 3.88
CA VAL A 86 -2.55 -1.52 3.35
C VAL A 86 -2.32 -2.02 1.94
N GLU A 87 -2.26 -1.10 0.99
CA GLU A 87 -1.99 -1.35 -0.42
C GLU A 87 -0.58 -0.85 -0.76
N LEU A 88 0.26 -1.74 -1.29
CA LEU A 88 1.63 -1.42 -1.70
C LEU A 88 1.80 -1.71 -3.19
N ILE A 89 2.47 -0.84 -3.93
CA ILE A 89 2.75 -1.01 -5.37
C ILE A 89 4.25 -0.88 -5.59
N GLY A 90 4.82 -1.80 -6.39
CA GLY A 90 6.24 -1.82 -6.72
C GLY A 90 6.59 -2.97 -7.66
N HIS A 91 7.86 -3.15 -7.98
CA HIS A 91 8.30 -4.34 -8.70
C HIS A 91 8.10 -5.59 -7.84
N ARG A 92 7.79 -6.72 -8.50
CA ARG A 92 7.49 -7.99 -7.82
C ARG A 92 8.58 -8.37 -6.80
N ALA A 93 9.85 -8.30 -7.20
CA ALA A 93 10.98 -8.66 -6.34
C ALA A 93 11.05 -7.78 -5.08
N ASP A 94 10.80 -6.48 -5.21
CA ASP A 94 10.82 -5.55 -4.06
C ASP A 94 9.66 -5.83 -3.10
N LEU A 95 8.49 -6.20 -3.63
CA LEU A 95 7.33 -6.59 -2.83
C LEU A 95 7.56 -7.92 -2.10
N GLU A 96 8.18 -8.91 -2.74
CA GLU A 96 8.59 -10.16 -2.11
C GLU A 96 9.60 -9.92 -0.99
N LEU A 97 10.62 -9.10 -1.25
CA LEU A 97 11.63 -8.71 -0.27
C LEU A 97 11.01 -7.95 0.92
N PHE A 98 10.05 -7.06 0.65
CA PHE A 98 9.30 -6.36 1.70
C PHE A 98 8.57 -7.35 2.60
N CYS A 99 7.84 -8.32 2.02
CA CYS A 99 7.15 -9.36 2.79
C CYS A 99 8.12 -10.20 3.64
N GLN A 100 9.27 -10.60 3.08
CA GLN A 100 10.28 -11.38 3.80
C GLN A 100 10.87 -10.61 4.98
N ARG A 101 11.25 -9.33 4.78
CA ARG A 101 11.81 -8.47 5.84
C ARG A 101 10.83 -8.24 6.99
N HIS A 102 9.53 -8.23 6.69
CA HIS A 102 8.47 -7.97 7.67
C HIS A 102 7.64 -9.22 8.00
N ALA A 103 8.16 -10.42 7.75
CA ALA A 103 7.41 -11.68 7.90
C ALA A 103 6.75 -11.82 9.28
N ALA A 104 7.46 -11.48 10.37
CA ALA A 104 6.92 -11.53 11.73
C ALA A 104 5.69 -10.62 11.96
N LEU A 105 5.57 -9.52 11.21
CA LEU A 105 4.39 -8.63 11.27
C LEU A 105 3.24 -9.11 10.39
N LEU A 106 3.55 -9.93 9.38
CA LEU A 106 2.64 -10.32 8.31
C LEU A 106 2.14 -11.76 8.44
N GLU A 107 2.79 -12.62 9.23
CA GLU A 107 2.51 -14.07 9.32
C GLU A 107 1.06 -14.42 9.69
N THR A 108 0.35 -13.52 10.38
CA THR A 108 -1.06 -13.70 10.75
C THR A 108 -2.03 -12.93 9.86
N LYS A 109 -1.53 -12.21 8.86
CA LYS A 109 -2.32 -11.31 8.01
C LYS A 109 -2.67 -11.99 6.69
N VAL A 110 -3.79 -11.58 6.12
CA VAL A 110 -4.12 -11.96 4.74
C VAL A 110 -3.35 -11.03 3.81
N VAL A 111 -2.41 -11.60 3.07
CA VAL A 111 -1.56 -10.89 2.09
C VAL A 111 -1.89 -11.41 0.69
N ILE A 112 -2.40 -10.54 -0.17
CA ILE A 112 -2.80 -10.87 -1.55
C ILE A 112 -1.89 -10.14 -2.52
N TYR A 113 -1.35 -10.86 -3.50
CA TYR A 113 -0.63 -10.28 -4.63
C TYR A 113 -1.52 -10.21 -5.87
N LYS A 114 -1.47 -9.09 -6.58
CA LYS A 114 -2.06 -8.90 -7.91
C LYS A 114 -1.00 -8.33 -8.85
N GLN A 115 -0.82 -8.95 -10.01
CA GLN A 115 0.03 -8.41 -11.09
C GLN A 115 -0.69 -7.25 -11.79
N LEU A 116 0.05 -6.19 -12.09
CA LEU A 116 -0.44 -4.97 -12.71
C LEU A 116 0.52 -4.52 -13.82
N GLU A 117 0.03 -3.60 -14.64
CA GLU A 117 0.84 -2.92 -15.65
C GLU A 117 1.02 -1.46 -15.26
N HIS A 118 2.25 -0.97 -15.32
CA HIS A 118 2.60 0.43 -15.16
C HIS A 118 2.81 1.05 -16.54
N TRP A 119 1.99 2.06 -16.86
CA TRP A 119 2.10 2.82 -18.09
C TRP A 119 2.85 4.13 -17.84
N SER A 120 3.89 4.38 -18.62
CA SER A 120 4.56 5.67 -18.72
C SER A 120 4.11 6.37 -19.99
N ILE A 121 3.69 7.63 -19.87
CA ILE A 121 3.15 8.44 -20.96
C ILE A 121 4.11 9.60 -21.21
N GLU A 122 4.75 9.61 -22.38
CA GLU A 122 5.67 10.66 -22.79
C GLU A 122 4.99 11.59 -23.80
N ALA A 123 5.04 12.90 -23.52
CA ALA A 123 4.55 13.90 -24.46
C ALA A 123 5.48 13.97 -25.68
N PRO A 124 4.94 14.18 -26.90
CA PRO A 124 5.77 14.38 -28.08
C PRO A 124 6.66 15.61 -27.88
N ALA A 125 7.91 15.50 -28.32
CA ALA A 125 8.90 16.57 -28.17
C ALA A 125 8.39 17.83 -28.87
N ARG A 126 8.19 18.92 -28.11
CA ARG A 126 7.90 20.22 -28.70
C ARG A 126 9.16 20.74 -29.40
N PRO A 127 9.08 21.17 -30.68
CA PRO A 127 10.22 21.78 -31.34
C PRO A 127 10.68 23.02 -30.55
N HIS A 128 11.99 23.12 -30.33
CA HIS A 128 12.61 24.28 -29.69
C HIS A 128 12.39 25.50 -30.59
N PRO A 129 11.90 26.64 -30.08
CA PRO A 129 11.78 27.83 -30.91
C PRO A 129 13.18 28.24 -31.37
N GLU A 130 13.40 28.26 -32.69
CA GLU A 130 14.62 28.79 -33.27
C GLU A 130 14.84 30.21 -32.75
N SER A 131 15.97 30.42 -32.08
CA SER A 131 16.44 31.74 -31.70
C SER A 131 16.71 32.52 -32.99
N LYS A 132 15.79 33.41 -33.38
CA LYS A 132 16.05 34.38 -34.43
C LYS A 132 17.17 35.31 -33.94
N ALA A 133 18.31 35.24 -34.62
CA ALA A 133 19.39 36.22 -34.52
C ALA A 133 18.98 37.54 -35.18
#